data_AF-A0AAD3HC01-F1
#
_entry.id   AF-A0AAD3HC01-F1
#
_cell.length_a   1.000
_cell.length_b   1.000
_cell.length_c   1.000
_cell.angle_alpha   90.00
_cell.angle_beta   90.00
_cell.angle_gamma   90.00
#
_symmetry.space_group_name_H-M   'P 1'
#
loop_
_entity.id
_entity.type
_entity.pdbx_description
1 polymer ?
#
loop_
_entity_poly.entity_id
_entity_poly.type
_entity_poly.pdbx_seq_one_letter_code
_entity_poly.pdbx_strand_id
1 'polypeptide(L)'
;MFVIATVADTVRIPPTMFYQPTRTSAHEEIDKKYPNRVIMDVGLVICRYGDVNQIGDGVCVPGDGAAHHEVVFRLVIFRPFVEEVLVGHIIESNEEGIKVGLGEFFSDIFIPAYWMLRPSQYDKESGLWVWTPDYGEEEEEEPQRFEMEIGAEIRFKVKGINFTQVTNTAKGLQATTTSTTSRLMPASATGMSSSTSGDLKSGDDNTDNRPVRKRSSSIDVTETNIPACMHITASICEDGLGLTSWWANEEEEEGEEEENEEIGEGEEEEYEEES
;
A
#
# COMPACT_ATOMS: atom_id res chain seq x y z
N MET A 1 -0.17 7.74 -4.78
CA MET A 1 -0.12 6.28 -4.95
C MET A 1 0.72 5.81 -6.15
N PHE A 2 0.76 6.55 -7.29
CA PHE A 2 1.56 6.19 -8.47
C PHE A 2 2.78 7.11 -8.64
N VAL A 3 3.88 6.53 -9.11
CA VAL A 3 5.12 7.26 -9.42
C VAL A 3 5.60 6.91 -10.83
N ILE A 4 6.27 7.87 -11.47
CA ILE A 4 6.95 7.62 -12.74
C ILE A 4 8.40 7.28 -12.44
N ALA A 5 8.85 6.08 -12.81
CA ALA A 5 10.24 5.67 -12.69
C ALA A 5 10.91 5.61 -14.06
N THR A 6 12.12 6.16 -14.17
CA THR A 6 12.95 6.01 -15.36
C THR A 6 13.81 4.76 -15.20
N VAL A 7 13.72 3.84 -16.17
CA VAL A 7 14.44 2.57 -16.18
C VAL A 7 15.30 2.49 -17.43
N ALA A 8 16.54 2.04 -17.26
CA ALA A 8 17.43 1.67 -18.35
C ALA A 8 17.51 0.15 -18.41
N ASP A 9 17.21 -0.42 -19.58
CA ASP A 9 17.22 -1.87 -19.78
C ASP A 9 17.64 -2.22 -21.21
N THR A 10 18.11 -3.45 -21.42
CA THR A 10 18.42 -3.99 -22.74
C THR A 10 17.23 -4.79 -23.26
N VAL A 11 16.59 -4.28 -24.31
CA VAL A 11 15.43 -4.93 -24.94
C VAL A 11 15.89 -5.73 -26.15
N ARG A 12 15.53 -7.01 -26.16
CA ARG A 12 15.80 -7.94 -27.27
C ARG A 12 14.66 -7.87 -28.28
N ILE A 13 14.94 -7.39 -29.48
CA ILE A 13 13.97 -7.34 -30.58
C ILE A 13 14.18 -8.56 -31.49
N PRO A 14 13.18 -9.45 -31.62
CA PRO A 14 13.32 -10.64 -32.46
C PRO A 14 13.37 -10.28 -33.96
N PRO A 15 14.06 -11.07 -34.80
CA PRO A 15 14.18 -10.80 -36.24
C PRO A 15 12.85 -10.73 -36.97
N THR A 16 11.82 -11.39 -36.45
CA THR A 16 10.46 -11.36 -36.99
C THR A 16 9.83 -9.98 -36.94
N MET A 17 10.30 -9.08 -36.07
CA MET A 17 9.79 -7.71 -35.93
C MET A 17 10.63 -6.67 -36.69
N PHE A 18 11.70 -7.06 -37.39
CA PHE A 18 12.58 -6.13 -38.11
C PHE A 18 11.92 -5.40 -39.28
N TYR A 19 10.72 -5.81 -39.69
CA TYR A 19 9.96 -5.09 -40.70
C TYR A 19 9.33 -3.79 -40.17
N GLN A 20 9.22 -3.65 -38.85
CA GLN A 20 8.65 -2.47 -38.20
C GLN A 20 9.75 -1.49 -37.74
N PRO A 21 9.40 -0.21 -37.49
CA PRO A 21 10.32 0.73 -36.87
C PRO A 21 10.78 0.25 -35.48
N THR A 22 12.09 0.34 -35.20
CA THR A 22 12.71 -0.09 -33.93
C THR A 22 11.99 0.47 -32.71
N ARG A 23 11.50 1.71 -32.79
CA ARG A 23 10.75 2.38 -31.72
C ARG A 23 9.47 1.63 -31.38
N THR A 24 8.70 1.23 -32.39
CA THR A 24 7.44 0.49 -32.22
C THR A 24 7.70 -0.90 -31.66
N SER A 25 8.69 -1.62 -32.22
CA SER A 25 9.06 -2.95 -31.70
C SER A 25 9.59 -2.91 -30.28
N ALA A 26 10.34 -1.86 -29.90
CA ALA A 26 10.77 -1.66 -28.52
C ALA A 26 9.58 -1.41 -27.58
N HIS A 27 8.56 -0.66 -28.02
CA HIS A 27 7.34 -0.45 -27.23
C HIS A 27 6.62 -1.78 -26.97
N GLU A 28 6.40 -2.59 -28.01
CA GLU A 28 5.71 -3.87 -27.89
C GLU A 28 6.45 -4.83 -26.93
N GLU A 29 7.78 -4.90 -27.01
CA GLU A 29 8.56 -5.75 -26.11
C GLU A 29 8.56 -5.23 -24.66
N ILE A 30 8.60 -3.90 -24.44
CA ILE A 30 8.48 -3.32 -23.09
C ILE A 30 7.09 -3.59 -22.52
N ASP A 31 6.04 -3.37 -23.30
CA ASP A 31 4.65 -3.56 -22.91
C ASP A 31 4.32 -5.04 -22.66
N LYS A 32 5.11 -5.97 -23.22
CA LYS A 32 5.04 -7.40 -22.92
C LYS A 32 5.87 -7.81 -21.71
N LYS A 33 7.04 -7.18 -21.51
CA LYS A 33 8.02 -7.58 -20.49
C LYS A 33 7.64 -7.07 -19.11
N TYR A 34 7.15 -5.84 -18.99
CA TYR A 34 7.10 -5.12 -17.71
C TYR A 34 5.77 -5.12 -16.94
N PRO A 35 4.59 -5.06 -17.57
CA PRO A 35 3.34 -5.00 -16.82
C PRO A 35 3.16 -6.16 -15.84
N ASN A 36 2.54 -5.85 -14.71
CA ASN A 36 2.25 -6.80 -13.63
C ASN A 36 3.50 -7.47 -13.02
N ARG A 37 4.66 -6.80 -13.10
CA ARG A 37 5.89 -7.21 -12.42
C ARG A 37 6.25 -6.23 -11.31
N VAL A 38 6.72 -6.76 -10.20
CA VAL A 38 7.27 -5.98 -9.09
C VAL A 38 8.76 -5.77 -9.33
N ILE A 39 9.18 -4.51 -9.38
CA ILE A 39 10.60 -4.13 -9.36
C ILE A 39 10.98 -3.87 -7.91
N MET A 40 11.99 -4.58 -7.42
CA MET A 40 12.51 -4.46 -6.06
C MET A 40 12.84 -3.00 -5.73
N ASP A 41 12.49 -2.56 -4.52
CA ASP A 41 12.66 -1.18 -4.03
C ASP A 41 11.94 -0.07 -4.84
N VAL A 42 11.22 -0.42 -5.91
CA VAL A 42 10.53 0.54 -6.78
C VAL A 42 9.01 0.40 -6.68
N GLY A 43 8.44 -0.78 -6.90
CA GLY A 43 6.98 -1.02 -6.82
C GLY A 43 6.44 -1.94 -7.91
N LEU A 44 5.11 -2.06 -7.98
CA LEU A 44 4.39 -2.83 -9.01
C LEU A 44 4.26 -2.00 -10.30
N VAL A 45 4.71 -2.53 -11.43
CA VAL A 45 4.59 -1.85 -12.73
C VAL A 45 3.20 -2.04 -13.30
N ILE A 46 2.55 -0.93 -13.64
CA ILE A 46 1.23 -0.91 -14.28
C ILE A 46 1.39 -0.93 -15.80
N CYS A 47 2.02 0.10 -16.36
CA CYS A 47 2.20 0.25 -17.79
C CYS A 47 3.40 1.16 -18.11
N ARG A 48 3.81 1.18 -19.38
CA ARG A 48 4.78 2.13 -19.88
C ARG A 48 4.18 3.54 -19.94
N TYR A 49 4.95 4.53 -19.50
CA TYR A 49 4.56 5.93 -19.53
C TYR A 49 5.07 6.61 -20.80
N GLY A 50 4.15 6.88 -21.73
CA GLY A 50 4.46 7.61 -22.96
C GLY A 50 5.54 6.92 -23.80
N ASP A 51 6.27 7.70 -24.59
CA ASP A 51 7.28 7.18 -25.50
C ASP A 51 8.63 6.90 -24.80
N VAL A 52 9.44 6.03 -25.41
CA VAL A 52 10.82 5.74 -25.02
C VAL A 52 11.65 7.01 -25.19
N ASN A 53 12.40 7.38 -24.15
CA ASN A 53 13.17 8.61 -24.11
C ASN A 53 14.43 8.51 -25.00
N GLN A 54 15.13 7.37 -24.92
CA GLN A 54 16.35 7.13 -25.68
C GLN A 54 16.42 5.68 -26.13
N ILE A 55 16.80 5.47 -27.39
CA ILE A 55 17.08 4.17 -27.98
C ILE A 55 18.53 4.21 -28.46
N GLY A 56 19.36 3.37 -27.85
CA GLY A 56 20.75 3.16 -28.24
C GLY A 56 20.90 2.23 -29.44
N ASP A 57 22.15 2.06 -29.86
CA ASP A 57 22.49 1.21 -30.99
C ASP A 57 22.15 -0.26 -30.72
N GLY A 58 21.66 -0.93 -31.76
CA GLY A 58 21.31 -2.35 -31.69
C GLY A 58 22.52 -3.23 -31.90
N VAL A 59 22.90 -4.00 -30.88
CA VAL A 59 23.99 -4.99 -30.99
C VAL A 59 23.40 -6.37 -31.30
N CYS A 60 23.85 -6.98 -32.38
CA CYS A 60 23.51 -8.36 -32.71
C CYS A 60 24.47 -9.31 -32.00
N VAL A 61 23.95 -10.07 -31.03
CA VAL A 61 24.75 -11.06 -30.30
C VAL A 61 24.95 -12.31 -31.18
N PRO A 62 26.20 -12.76 -31.40
CA PRO A 62 26.47 -13.98 -32.17
C PRO A 62 25.72 -15.19 -31.58
N GLY A 63 24.98 -15.91 -32.42
CA GLY A 63 24.24 -17.12 -32.03
C GLY A 63 22.76 -16.92 -31.73
N ASP A 64 22.31 -15.70 -31.40
CA ASP A 64 20.88 -15.40 -31.16
C ASP A 64 20.20 -14.75 -32.38
N GLY A 65 20.95 -13.94 -33.13
CA GLY A 65 20.46 -13.27 -34.34
C GLY A 65 19.45 -12.13 -34.08
N ALA A 66 19.05 -11.91 -32.83
CA ALA A 66 18.21 -10.78 -32.42
C ALA A 66 19.04 -9.51 -32.16
N ALA A 67 18.41 -8.36 -32.36
CA ALA A 67 19.01 -7.05 -32.09
C ALA A 67 18.73 -6.67 -30.62
N HIS A 68 19.79 -6.38 -29.87
CA HIS A 68 19.70 -5.94 -28.48
C HIS A 68 19.92 -4.43 -28.44
N HIS A 69 18.89 -3.69 -28.05
CA HIS A 69 18.96 -2.23 -27.92
C HIS A 69 18.97 -1.84 -26.45
N GLU A 70 19.91 -0.99 -26.07
CA GLU A 70 19.86 -0.30 -24.79
C GLU A 70 18.81 0.80 -24.87
N VAL A 71 17.78 0.73 -24.02
CA VAL A 71 16.67 1.68 -24.04
C VAL A 71 16.47 2.31 -22.67
N VAL A 72 16.20 3.61 -22.67
CA VAL A 72 15.82 4.37 -21.48
C VAL A 72 14.38 4.81 -21.65
N PHE A 73 13.50 4.36 -20.76
CA PHE A 73 12.08 4.62 -20.83
C PHE A 73 11.50 4.85 -19.43
N ARG A 74 10.25 5.27 -19.39
CA ARG A 74 9.53 5.58 -18.16
C ARG A 74 8.39 4.60 -17.96
N LEU A 75 8.17 4.19 -16.71
CA LEU A 75 7.10 3.30 -16.30
C LEU A 75 6.20 4.00 -15.28
N VAL A 76 4.89 3.75 -15.37
CA VAL A 76 3.95 4.06 -14.30
C VAL A 76 3.99 2.91 -13.31
N ILE A 77 4.34 3.22 -12.08
CA ILE A 77 4.53 2.24 -11.01
C ILE A 77 3.62 2.57 -9.84
N PHE A 78 2.89 1.57 -9.37
CA PHE A 78 2.17 1.63 -8.11
C PHE A 78 3.18 1.51 -6.95
N ARG A 79 3.33 2.62 -6.25
CA ARG A 79 4.19 2.76 -5.07
C ARG A 79 3.53 3.80 -4.16
N PRO A 80 2.63 3.37 -3.28
CA PRO A 80 2.09 4.28 -2.28
C PRO A 80 3.21 4.81 -1.37
N PHE A 81 2.96 5.90 -0.67
CA PHE A 81 3.88 6.42 0.34
C PHE A 81 3.40 6.09 1.76
N VAL A 82 4.32 6.17 2.72
CA VAL A 82 3.97 5.93 4.13
C VAL A 82 3.13 7.10 4.65
N GLU A 83 2.09 6.79 5.41
CA GLU A 83 1.01 7.67 5.85
C GLU A 83 0.03 8.11 4.75
N GLU A 84 0.08 7.52 3.54
CA GLU A 84 -0.95 7.73 2.52
C GLU A 84 -2.26 7.03 2.90
N VAL A 85 -3.40 7.71 2.75
CA VAL A 85 -4.74 7.13 2.93
C VAL A 85 -5.27 6.65 1.58
N LEU A 86 -5.73 5.40 1.54
CA LEU A 86 -6.27 4.75 0.34
C LEU A 86 -7.61 4.09 0.66
N VAL A 87 -8.43 3.91 -0.37
CA VAL A 87 -9.71 3.19 -0.30
C VAL A 87 -9.56 1.87 -1.02
N GLY A 88 -9.92 0.77 -0.37
CA GLY A 88 -9.90 -0.57 -0.95
C GLY A 88 -11.14 -1.37 -0.55
N HIS A 89 -11.21 -2.63 -0.95
CA HIS A 89 -12.26 -3.56 -0.55
C HIS A 89 -11.68 -4.69 0.29
N ILE A 90 -12.45 -5.17 1.28
CA ILE A 90 -12.05 -6.31 2.10
C ILE A 90 -12.11 -7.59 1.25
N ILE A 91 -11.00 -8.32 1.15
CA ILE A 91 -10.95 -9.62 0.42
C ILE A 91 -11.18 -10.77 1.40
N GLU A 92 -10.50 -10.73 2.54
CA GLU A 92 -10.46 -11.82 3.50
C GLU A 92 -10.34 -11.25 4.92
N SER A 93 -10.99 -11.92 5.86
CA SER A 93 -10.98 -11.58 7.28
C SER A 93 -10.47 -12.79 8.07
N ASN A 94 -9.45 -12.58 8.91
CA ASN A 94 -8.81 -13.60 9.74
C ASN A 94 -8.60 -13.08 11.17
N GLU A 95 -8.36 -13.99 12.14
CA GLU A 95 -8.08 -13.62 13.55
C GLU A 95 -6.81 -12.76 13.70
N GLU A 96 -5.85 -12.89 12.77
CA GLU A 96 -4.63 -12.08 12.77
C GLU A 96 -4.85 -10.66 12.20
N GLY A 97 -5.89 -10.46 11.40
CA GLY A 97 -6.16 -9.21 10.72
C GLY A 97 -7.00 -9.34 9.45
N ILE A 98 -7.07 -8.26 8.67
CA ILE A 98 -7.86 -8.18 7.44
C ILE A 98 -6.95 -8.01 6.23
N LYS A 99 -7.25 -8.75 5.16
CA LYS A 99 -6.64 -8.58 3.84
C LYS A 99 -7.49 -7.67 2.97
N VAL A 100 -6.87 -6.64 2.40
CA VAL A 100 -7.54 -5.62 1.59
C VAL A 100 -7.02 -5.64 0.16
N GLY A 101 -7.93 -5.49 -0.79
CA GLY A 101 -7.65 -5.32 -2.21
C GLY A 101 -7.80 -3.88 -2.67
N LEU A 102 -6.97 -3.47 -3.63
CA LEU A 102 -7.12 -2.24 -4.40
C LEU A 102 -7.46 -2.60 -5.84
N GLY A 103 -8.74 -2.41 -6.19
CA GLY A 103 -9.28 -2.81 -7.48
C GLY A 103 -8.91 -4.25 -7.85
N GLU A 104 -8.69 -4.51 -9.13
CA GLU A 104 -8.32 -5.86 -9.60
C GLU A 104 -6.81 -6.08 -9.72
N PHE A 105 -5.99 -5.06 -9.45
CA PHE A 105 -4.55 -5.08 -9.78
C PHE A 105 -3.63 -5.35 -8.58
N PHE A 106 -4.09 -5.15 -7.34
CA PHE A 106 -3.26 -5.39 -6.15
C PHE A 106 -4.09 -5.90 -4.97
N SER A 107 -3.69 -7.01 -4.36
CA SER A 107 -4.43 -7.64 -3.26
C SER A 107 -3.60 -7.90 -2.00
N ASP A 108 -2.28 -7.67 -2.01
CA ASP A 108 -1.40 -8.00 -0.90
C ASP A 108 -1.24 -6.85 0.11
N ILE A 109 -2.38 -6.34 0.60
CA ILE A 109 -2.45 -5.37 1.71
C ILE A 109 -2.98 -6.08 2.93
N PHE A 110 -2.31 -5.91 4.07
CA PHE A 110 -2.70 -6.51 5.34
C PHE A 110 -2.80 -5.47 6.43
N ILE A 111 -3.91 -5.51 7.16
CA ILE A 111 -4.19 -4.70 8.35
C ILE A 111 -4.16 -5.64 9.55
N PRO A 112 -3.09 -5.59 10.37
CA PRO A 112 -2.99 -6.40 11.57
C PRO A 112 -4.02 -6.00 12.64
N ALA A 113 -4.47 -6.96 13.44
CA ALA A 113 -5.40 -6.74 14.57
C ALA A 113 -4.97 -5.60 15.52
N TYR A 114 -3.67 -5.45 15.79
CA TYR A 114 -3.15 -4.42 16.70
C TYR A 114 -3.19 -2.99 16.12
N TRP A 115 -3.49 -2.86 14.82
CA TRP A 115 -3.67 -1.58 14.12
C TRP A 115 -5.12 -1.36 13.68
N MET A 116 -6.05 -2.08 14.31
CA MET A 116 -7.50 -1.85 14.21
C MET A 116 -7.99 -0.85 15.25
N LEU A 117 -9.20 -0.34 15.04
CA LEU A 117 -9.89 0.56 15.98
C LEU A 117 -10.13 -0.15 17.30
N ARG A 118 -9.98 0.54 18.42
CA ARG A 118 -10.39 -0.02 19.72
C ARG A 118 -11.84 0.40 20.00
N PRO A 119 -12.70 -0.50 20.52
CA PRO A 119 -12.45 -1.87 20.94
C PRO A 119 -12.92 -2.93 19.91
N SER A 120 -12.33 -2.99 18.70
CA SER A 120 -12.70 -4.02 17.71
C SER A 120 -12.28 -5.42 18.17
N GLN A 121 -13.14 -6.42 17.96
CA GLN A 121 -12.89 -7.82 18.27
C GLN A 121 -13.24 -8.71 17.08
N TYR A 122 -12.46 -9.79 16.91
CA TYR A 122 -12.74 -10.81 15.91
C TYR A 122 -13.77 -11.79 16.45
N ASP A 123 -14.90 -11.93 15.77
CA ASP A 123 -15.90 -12.93 16.09
C ASP A 123 -15.64 -14.22 15.28
N LYS A 124 -15.45 -15.32 16.00
CA LYS A 124 -15.13 -16.63 15.40
C LYS A 124 -16.35 -17.30 14.76
N GLU A 125 -17.56 -16.90 15.16
CA GLU A 125 -18.79 -17.48 14.62
C GLU A 125 -19.13 -16.88 13.25
N SER A 126 -19.06 -15.56 13.11
CA SER A 126 -19.24 -14.86 11.83
C SER A 126 -17.99 -14.87 10.94
N GLY A 127 -16.79 -14.98 11.52
CA GLY A 127 -15.52 -14.81 10.81
C GLY A 127 -15.22 -13.35 10.43
N LEU A 128 -15.96 -12.41 11.03
CA LEU A 128 -15.87 -10.98 10.74
C LEU A 128 -15.26 -10.22 11.93
N TRP A 129 -14.63 -9.10 11.64
CA TRP A 129 -14.22 -8.14 12.65
C TRP A 129 -15.39 -7.23 12.99
N VAL A 130 -15.71 -7.13 14.28
CA VAL A 130 -16.80 -6.28 14.78
C VAL A 130 -16.20 -5.15 15.61
N TRP A 131 -16.56 -3.93 15.28
CA TRP A 131 -16.25 -2.76 16.09
C TRP A 131 -17.50 -2.34 16.88
N THR A 132 -17.35 -2.15 18.18
CA THR A 132 -18.42 -1.74 19.08
C THR A 132 -17.94 -0.48 19.79
N PRO A 133 -18.24 0.72 19.28
CA PRO A 133 -17.88 1.96 19.96
C PRO A 133 -18.50 1.99 21.37
N ASP A 134 -17.72 2.49 22.31
CA ASP A 134 -18.13 2.69 23.72
C ASP A 134 -18.40 4.18 23.93
N TYR A 135 -19.28 4.75 23.10
CA TYR A 135 -19.79 6.10 23.28
C TYR A 135 -21.10 5.99 24.05
N GLY A 136 -20.99 5.90 25.37
CA GLY A 136 -22.15 5.88 26.24
C GLY A 136 -22.78 7.26 26.34
N GLU A 137 -23.98 7.41 25.78
CA GLU A 137 -24.99 8.31 26.34
C GLU A 137 -26.14 7.49 26.93
N GLU A 138 -26.43 7.81 28.18
CA GLU A 138 -27.47 7.22 29.01
C GLU A 138 -28.84 7.57 28.41
N GLU A 139 -29.38 6.81 27.45
CA GLU A 139 -30.84 6.53 27.32
C GLU A 139 -31.30 5.66 26.14
N GLU A 140 -30.48 5.26 25.14
CA GLU A 140 -30.98 4.47 24.00
C GLU A 140 -30.29 3.11 23.72
N GLU A 141 -31.03 2.30 22.96
CA GLU A 141 -31.07 0.84 22.87
C GLU A 141 -29.89 0.21 22.12
N GLU A 142 -29.32 -0.87 22.70
CA GLU A 142 -28.32 -1.79 22.13
C GLU A 142 -27.01 -1.18 21.55
N PRO A 143 -25.83 -1.69 21.95
CA PRO A 143 -24.57 -1.17 21.43
C PRO A 143 -24.50 -1.37 19.91
N GLN A 144 -24.37 -0.29 19.15
CA GLN A 144 -24.26 -0.33 17.70
C GLN A 144 -23.03 -1.17 17.31
N ARG A 145 -23.29 -2.33 16.69
CA ARG A 145 -22.26 -3.24 16.21
C ARG A 145 -21.98 -2.95 14.74
N PHE A 146 -20.75 -2.54 14.47
CA PHE A 146 -20.27 -2.30 13.12
C PHE A 146 -19.45 -3.50 12.65
N GLU A 147 -20.07 -4.33 11.82
CA GLU A 147 -19.42 -5.50 11.25
C GLU A 147 -18.66 -5.13 9.97
N MET A 148 -17.41 -5.58 9.86
CA MET A 148 -16.61 -5.41 8.65
C MET A 148 -16.86 -6.57 7.69
N GLU A 149 -17.83 -6.42 6.81
CA GLU A 149 -18.18 -7.44 5.82
C GLU A 149 -17.12 -7.61 4.73
N ILE A 150 -17.00 -8.82 4.21
CA ILE A 150 -16.15 -9.11 3.04
C ILE A 150 -16.73 -8.41 1.82
N GLY A 151 -15.88 -7.68 1.09
CA GLY A 151 -16.25 -6.88 -0.08
C GLY A 151 -16.61 -5.43 0.24
N ALA A 152 -16.77 -5.07 1.52
CA ALA A 152 -17.04 -3.69 1.91
C ALA A 152 -15.86 -2.76 1.62
N GLU A 153 -16.16 -1.50 1.30
CA GLU A 153 -15.15 -0.49 1.06
C GLU A 153 -14.56 0.03 2.38
N ILE A 154 -13.24 0.00 2.49
CA ILE A 154 -12.48 0.38 3.67
C ILE A 154 -11.44 1.45 3.33
N ARG A 155 -11.46 2.55 4.08
CA ARG A 155 -10.41 3.58 4.14
C ARG A 155 -9.33 3.11 5.09
N PHE A 156 -8.10 3.03 4.61
CA PHE A 156 -6.96 2.63 5.42
C PHE A 156 -5.74 3.50 5.14
N LYS A 157 -4.86 3.58 6.12
CA LYS A 157 -3.62 4.34 6.06
C LYS A 157 -2.42 3.41 5.93
N VAL A 158 -1.58 3.66 4.94
CA VAL A 158 -0.37 2.87 4.68
C VAL A 158 0.67 3.15 5.76
N LYS A 159 1.12 2.15 6.51
CA LYS A 159 2.18 2.29 7.52
C LYS A 159 3.55 1.81 7.03
N GLY A 160 3.57 0.87 6.09
CA GLY A 160 4.83 0.36 5.55
C GLY A 160 4.66 -0.44 4.26
N ILE A 161 5.76 -0.54 3.53
CA ILE A 161 5.85 -1.30 2.27
C ILE A 161 7.06 -2.23 2.37
N ASN A 162 6.81 -3.51 2.17
CA ASN A 162 7.79 -4.59 2.30
C ASN A 162 8.00 -5.22 0.92
N PHE A 163 9.25 -5.29 0.46
CA PHE A 163 9.62 -5.97 -0.78
C PHE A 163 10.34 -7.28 -0.45
N THR A 164 9.82 -8.41 -0.91
CA THR A 164 10.44 -9.72 -0.67
C THR A 164 11.03 -10.27 -1.95
N GLN A 165 12.34 -10.51 -1.96
CA GLN A 165 13.03 -11.17 -3.06
C GLN A 165 13.24 -12.65 -2.74
N VAL A 166 12.64 -13.52 -3.55
CA VAL A 166 12.87 -14.96 -3.46
C VAL A 166 14.00 -15.35 -4.42
N THR A 167 15.07 -15.90 -3.88
CA THR A 167 16.23 -16.38 -4.64
C THR A 167 16.41 -17.88 -4.45
N ASN A 168 16.67 -18.59 -5.55
CA ASN A 168 16.99 -20.01 -5.48
C ASN A 168 18.50 -20.16 -5.24
N THR A 169 18.87 -20.57 -4.03
CA THR A 169 20.27 -20.80 -3.64
C THR A 169 20.55 -22.30 -3.67
N ALA A 170 21.82 -22.71 -3.80
CA ALA A 170 22.23 -24.12 -3.75
C ALA A 170 21.77 -24.90 -2.48
N LYS A 171 21.28 -24.21 -1.45
CA LYS A 171 20.73 -24.77 -0.21
C LYS A 171 19.19 -24.74 -0.13
N GLY A 172 18.49 -24.23 -1.14
CA GLY A 172 17.03 -24.06 -1.17
C GLY A 172 16.59 -22.63 -1.53
N LEU A 173 15.27 -22.38 -1.49
CA LEU A 173 14.68 -21.06 -1.68
C LEU A 173 14.92 -20.18 -0.44
N GLN A 174 15.51 -19.00 -0.64
CA GLN A 174 15.67 -17.98 0.40
C GLN A 174 14.88 -16.73 0.01
N ALA A 175 14.05 -16.22 0.93
CA ALA A 175 13.36 -14.94 0.77
C ALA A 175 14.08 -13.86 1.58
N THR A 176 14.46 -12.75 0.94
CA THR A 176 15.02 -11.57 1.60
C THR A 176 13.98 -10.44 1.53
N THR A 177 13.48 -10.00 2.68
CA THR A 177 12.49 -8.92 2.76
C THR A 177 13.16 -7.59 3.15
N THR A 178 13.00 -6.57 2.32
CA THR A 178 13.39 -5.18 2.58
C THR A 178 12.16 -4.38 2.97
N SER A 179 12.16 -3.82 4.19
CA SER A 179 11.06 -3.02 4.72
C SER A 179 11.32 -1.52 4.64
N THR A 180 10.33 -0.77 4.18
CA THR A 180 10.24 0.70 4.25
C THR A 180 9.20 1.05 5.32
N THR A 181 9.62 1.50 6.50
CA THR A 181 8.72 1.87 7.63
C THR A 181 9.02 3.26 8.18
N SER A 182 7.99 3.94 8.71
CA SER A 182 8.13 5.19 9.47
C SER A 182 8.65 4.93 10.90
N ARG A 183 9.24 5.96 11.53
CA ARG A 183 10.17 5.86 12.67
C ARG A 183 9.54 5.52 14.04
N LEU A 184 8.25 5.18 14.11
CA LEU A 184 7.49 5.17 15.37
C LEU A 184 7.05 3.77 15.82
N MET A 185 8.00 2.82 15.97
CA MET A 185 7.74 1.57 16.69
C MET A 185 8.78 1.37 17.80
N PRO A 186 8.36 1.17 19.07
CA PRO A 186 9.29 0.87 20.15
C PRO A 186 9.84 -0.55 19.98
N ALA A 187 11.15 -0.67 20.13
CA ALA A 187 11.85 -1.95 20.08
C ALA A 187 11.71 -2.69 21.42
N SER A 188 10.88 -3.72 21.45
CA SER A 188 10.87 -4.79 22.48
C SER A 188 10.06 -5.96 21.90
N ALA A 189 10.52 -7.21 21.83
CA ALA A 189 11.46 -7.92 22.68
C ALA A 189 12.13 -9.16 22.00
N THR A 190 13.40 -9.41 22.39
CA THR A 190 14.14 -10.71 22.55
C THR A 190 14.27 -11.74 21.40
N GLY A 191 15.45 -12.26 21.03
CA GLY A 191 16.81 -12.09 21.58
C GLY A 191 17.97 -12.80 20.82
N MET A 192 19.19 -12.32 21.13
CA MET A 192 20.53 -12.99 21.18
C MET A 192 21.08 -13.66 19.89
N SER A 193 22.18 -13.19 19.28
CA SER A 193 23.56 -13.27 19.82
C SER A 193 24.62 -12.42 19.06
N SER A 194 25.45 -11.74 19.88
CA SER A 194 26.90 -11.42 19.84
C SER A 194 27.68 -10.94 18.59
N SER A 195 28.20 -9.69 18.73
CA SER A 195 29.60 -9.20 18.50
C SER A 195 30.15 -9.12 17.06
N THR A 196 30.83 -8.06 16.58
CA THR A 196 31.90 -7.20 17.17
C THR A 196 32.11 -5.86 16.41
N SER A 197 32.43 -4.81 17.19
CA SER A 197 33.46 -3.74 17.04
C SER A 197 33.50 -2.68 15.90
N GLY A 198 33.67 -1.40 16.34
CA GLY A 198 34.29 -0.23 15.64
C GLY A 198 33.31 0.68 14.88
N ASP A 199 33.27 2.01 14.92
CA ASP A 199 34.15 3.06 15.44
C ASP A 199 33.31 4.35 15.63
N LEU A 200 33.70 5.20 16.59
CA LEU A 200 33.10 6.52 16.83
C LEU A 200 33.76 7.58 15.93
N LYS A 201 32.96 8.39 15.23
CA LYS A 201 33.27 9.81 14.97
C LYS A 201 32.00 10.64 14.75
N SER A 202 31.93 11.71 15.52
CA SER A 202 30.92 12.76 15.59
C SER A 202 31.16 13.86 14.54
N GLY A 203 30.07 14.46 14.01
CA GLY A 203 30.13 15.74 13.30
C GLY A 203 28.92 16.08 12.42
N ASP A 204 28.07 16.94 12.98
CA ASP A 204 27.27 18.01 12.35
C ASP A 204 25.85 17.78 11.78
N ASP A 205 25.03 18.81 12.01
CA ASP A 205 23.57 18.85 12.02
C ASP A 205 22.95 19.50 10.77
N ASN A 206 21.78 18.98 10.42
CA ASN A 206 20.64 19.58 9.69
C ASN A 206 20.68 19.87 8.17
N THR A 207 20.08 18.95 7.39
CA THR A 207 18.95 19.25 6.47
C THR A 207 18.04 18.02 6.36
N ASP A 208 16.73 18.22 6.41
CA ASP A 208 15.63 17.23 6.38
C ASP A 208 15.67 16.22 5.22
N ASN A 209 16.49 15.17 5.37
CA ASN A 209 16.37 13.93 4.61
C ASN A 209 16.82 12.76 5.48
N ARG A 210 16.10 12.54 6.60
CA ARG A 210 16.39 11.39 7.47
C ARG A 210 16.15 10.10 6.66
N PRO A 211 17.15 9.24 6.48
CA PRO A 211 16.99 8.05 5.65
C PRO A 211 15.96 7.13 6.28
N VAL A 212 14.95 6.76 5.49
CA VAL A 212 14.06 5.63 5.79
C VAL A 212 14.94 4.42 6.08
N ARG A 213 14.81 3.85 7.28
CA ARG A 213 15.72 2.80 7.74
C ARG A 213 15.34 1.49 7.05
N LYS A 214 16.07 1.13 5.98
CA LYS A 214 15.95 -0.18 5.35
C LYS A 214 16.42 -1.27 6.34
N ARG A 215 15.54 -2.21 6.66
CA ARG A 215 15.90 -3.44 7.38
C ARG A 215 15.71 -4.62 6.44
N SER A 216 16.66 -5.52 6.43
CA SER A 216 16.63 -6.76 5.65
C SER A 216 16.55 -7.96 6.59
N SER A 217 15.57 -8.84 6.39
CA SER A 217 15.47 -10.13 7.08
C SER A 217 15.36 -11.25 6.06
N SER A 218 15.96 -12.41 6.35
CA SER A 218 15.90 -13.59 5.49
C SER A 218 15.14 -14.74 6.14
N ILE A 219 14.24 -15.38 5.40
CA ILE A 219 13.50 -16.58 5.81
C ILE A 219 13.70 -17.68 4.76
N ASP A 220 13.94 -18.91 5.21
CA ASP A 220 13.96 -20.09 4.34
C ASP A 220 12.53 -20.45 3.93
N VAL A 221 12.27 -20.55 2.63
CA VAL A 221 10.92 -20.71 2.07
C VAL A 221 10.71 -22.11 1.51
N THR A 222 9.58 -22.72 1.84
CA THR A 222 9.10 -23.96 1.22
C THR A 222 8.35 -23.65 -0.08
N GLU A 223 8.44 -24.53 -1.09
CA GLU A 223 7.80 -24.33 -2.42
C GLU A 223 6.28 -24.08 -2.36
N THR A 224 5.62 -24.43 -1.26
CA THR A 224 4.18 -24.24 -1.03
C THR A 224 3.79 -22.86 -0.51
N ASN A 225 4.72 -22.03 -0.04
CA ASN A 225 4.41 -20.72 0.54
C ASN A 225 5.42 -19.67 0.07
N ILE A 226 5.37 -19.34 -1.22
CA ILE A 226 6.20 -18.29 -1.80
C ILE A 226 5.57 -16.94 -1.39
N PRO A 227 6.26 -16.13 -0.56
CA PRO A 227 5.72 -14.85 -0.12
C PRO A 227 5.58 -13.88 -1.30
N ALA A 228 4.57 -13.01 -1.23
CA ALA A 228 4.36 -11.97 -2.23
C ALA A 228 5.60 -11.05 -2.34
N CYS A 229 5.96 -10.68 -3.57
CA CYS A 229 7.13 -9.85 -3.84
C CYS A 229 6.99 -8.41 -3.31
N MET A 230 5.76 -7.93 -3.17
CA MET A 230 5.42 -6.64 -2.58
C MET A 230 4.25 -6.84 -1.63
N HIS A 231 4.40 -6.40 -0.39
CA HIS A 231 3.38 -6.49 0.65
C HIS A 231 3.25 -5.13 1.33
N ILE A 232 2.02 -4.65 1.50
CA ILE A 232 1.73 -3.38 2.15
C ILE A 232 1.12 -3.67 3.51
N THR A 233 1.65 -3.03 4.55
CA THR A 233 1.03 -3.08 5.88
C THR A 233 0.31 -1.76 6.13
N ALA A 234 -0.96 -1.87 6.48
CA ALA A 234 -1.87 -0.75 6.66
C ALA A 234 -2.44 -0.71 8.08
N SER A 235 -3.07 0.40 8.43
CA SER A 235 -3.70 0.66 9.72
C SER A 235 -5.01 1.39 9.52
N ILE A 236 -5.97 1.13 10.40
CA ILE A 236 -7.28 1.78 10.45
C ILE A 236 -7.55 2.37 11.83
N CYS A 237 -6.53 2.53 12.69
CA CYS A 237 -6.71 2.91 14.10
C CYS A 237 -6.93 4.41 14.35
N GLU A 238 -7.00 5.23 13.29
CA GLU A 238 -7.18 6.68 13.38
C GLU A 238 -8.63 7.01 12.99
N ASP A 239 -9.18 8.08 13.56
CA ASP A 239 -10.54 8.53 13.25
C ASP A 239 -10.68 8.92 11.77
N GLY A 240 -11.84 8.67 11.17
CA GLY A 240 -12.06 8.81 9.72
C GLY A 240 -11.51 7.65 8.87
N LEU A 241 -10.88 6.64 9.48
CA LEU A 241 -10.51 5.37 8.83
C LEU A 241 -11.49 4.25 9.20
N GLY A 242 -11.48 3.15 8.45
CA GLY A 242 -12.47 2.07 8.59
C GLY A 242 -13.44 2.03 7.40
N LEU A 243 -14.63 1.46 7.58
CA LEU A 243 -15.56 1.37 6.46
C LEU A 243 -16.02 2.76 6.03
N THR A 244 -16.13 2.98 4.72
CA THR A 244 -16.58 4.28 4.19
C THR A 244 -17.99 4.62 4.67
N SER A 245 -18.83 3.61 4.89
CA SER A 245 -20.20 3.74 5.38
C SER A 245 -20.31 4.24 6.83
N TRP A 246 -19.27 4.07 7.65
CA TRP A 246 -19.30 4.53 9.04
C TRP A 246 -19.25 6.05 9.16
N TRP A 247 -18.68 6.71 8.15
CA TRP A 247 -18.45 8.15 8.14
C TRP A 247 -19.37 8.88 7.15
N ALA A 248 -20.34 8.17 6.55
CA ALA A 248 -21.22 8.74 5.53
C ALA A 248 -22.38 9.55 6.13
N ASN A 249 -22.72 9.34 7.40
CA ASN A 249 -23.87 9.97 8.06
C ASN A 249 -23.51 11.19 8.92
N GLU A 250 -22.23 11.41 9.26
CA GLU A 250 -21.82 12.60 10.04
C GLU A 250 -22.11 13.91 9.27
N GLU A 251 -22.10 13.89 7.93
CA GLU A 251 -22.42 15.07 7.11
C GLU A 251 -23.92 15.40 7.03
N GLU A 252 -24.81 14.43 7.31
CA GLU A 252 -26.28 14.68 7.32
C GLU A 252 -26.74 15.18 8.70
N GLU A 253 -26.16 14.68 9.80
CA GLU A 253 -26.53 15.11 11.16
C GLU A 253 -26.01 16.53 11.49
N GLU A 254 -24.79 16.91 11.07
CA GLU A 254 -24.29 18.30 11.24
C GLU A 254 -25.13 19.33 10.46
N GLY A 255 -25.70 18.94 9.31
CA GLY A 255 -26.58 19.81 8.52
C GLY A 255 -27.97 19.99 9.13
N GLU A 256 -28.50 18.98 9.82
CA GLU A 256 -29.77 19.06 10.55
C GLU A 256 -29.64 19.82 11.88
N GLU A 257 -28.46 19.82 12.50
CA GLU A 257 -28.15 20.65 13.67
C GLU A 257 -28.04 22.14 13.28
N GLU A 258 -27.35 22.48 12.17
CA GLU A 258 -27.29 23.86 11.67
C GLU A 258 -28.68 24.39 11.23
N GLU A 259 -29.53 23.57 10.59
CA GLU A 259 -30.90 23.97 10.24
C GLU A 259 -31.80 24.18 11.47
N ASN A 260 -31.63 23.39 12.54
CA ASN A 260 -32.39 23.56 13.78
C ASN A 260 -31.92 24.76 14.62
N GLU A 261 -30.63 25.10 14.61
CA GLU A 261 -30.13 26.33 15.25
C GLU A 261 -30.64 27.58 14.52
N GLU A 262 -30.70 27.58 13.19
CA GLU A 262 -31.19 28.72 12.40
C GLU A 262 -32.72 28.92 12.55
N ILE A 263 -33.49 27.85 12.81
CA ILE A 263 -34.92 27.94 13.14
C ILE A 263 -35.16 28.37 14.59
N GLY A 264 -34.28 28.00 15.53
CA GLY A 264 -34.38 28.35 16.94
C GLY A 264 -34.15 29.84 17.25
N GLU A 265 -33.32 30.54 16.46
CA GLU A 265 -33.10 31.99 16.62
C GLU A 265 -34.21 32.85 15.98
N GLY A 266 -35.09 32.26 15.14
CA GLY A 266 -36.16 32.96 14.43
C GLY A 266 -37.49 33.09 15.19
N GLU A 267 -37.71 32.33 16.28
CA GLU A 267 -39.01 32.30 16.99
C GLU A 267 -39.07 33.17 18.27
N GLU A 268 -37.98 33.83 18.68
CA GLU A 268 -37.97 34.65 19.91
C GLU A 268 -38.31 36.15 19.73
N GLU A 269 -38.47 36.67 18.51
CA GLU A 269 -38.66 38.13 18.29
C GLU A 269 -40.11 38.61 18.08
N GLU A 270 -41.14 37.76 18.09
CA GLU A 270 -42.51 38.16 17.70
C GLU A 270 -43.58 38.09 18.81
N TYR A 271 -43.28 38.58 20.03
CA TYR A 271 -44.31 38.78 21.07
C TYR A 271 -44.11 40.04 21.94
N GLU A 272 -43.81 41.20 21.36
CA GLU A 272 -44.00 42.48 22.05
C GLU A 272 -44.48 43.59 21.11
N GLU A 273 -45.78 43.65 20.82
CA GLU A 273 -46.61 44.85 20.50
C GLU A 273 -47.94 44.30 19.94
N GLU A 274 -49.07 44.38 20.63
CA GLU A 274 -49.91 45.56 20.71
C GLU A 274 -50.84 45.45 21.94
N SER A 275 -50.87 46.52 22.74
CA SER A 275 -51.89 46.83 23.78
C SER A 275 -52.80 47.95 23.32
#